data_AF-A0A1K1Q381-F1
#
_entry.id   AF-A0A1K1Q381-F1
#
_cell.length_a   1.000
_cell.length_b   1.000
_cell.length_c   1.000
_cell.angle_alpha   90.00
_cell.angle_beta   90.00
_cell.angle_gamma   90.00
#
_symmetry.space_group_name_H-M   'P 1'
#
loop_
_entity.id
_entity.type
_entity.pdbx_description
1 polymer ?
#
loop_
_entity_poly.entity_id
_entity_poly.type
_entity_poly.pdbx_seq_one_letter_code
_entity_poly.pdbx_strand_id
1 'polypeptide(L)'
;MGKTIKQIADELGVSKQAVTKCIDNLGLRSTLTKNANCFMVGDSQEKAIKQAFAAHQTANQSANQNANQTPTELAAVIGVLQTTIDTLQGQLAAKDDQIRGQQAQIEQLTAALQQQTSALESTTAALTAAQALHAVDKKTLLAIEEKQNEPKRHWWQRRRKEQTEE
;
A
#
# COMPACT_ATOMS: atom_id res chain seq x y z
N MET A 1 -44.58 25.22 12.28
CA MET A 1 -44.99 26.49 12.91
C MET A 1 -43.72 27.30 13.10
N GLY A 2 -43.55 28.45 12.45
CA GLY A 2 -42.29 29.20 12.57
C GLY A 2 -42.20 30.01 13.87
N LYS A 3 -41.01 30.11 14.45
CA LYS A 3 -40.73 30.95 15.62
C LYS A 3 -40.20 32.31 15.21
N THR A 4 -40.42 33.32 16.04
CA THR A 4 -39.79 34.62 15.84
C THR A 4 -38.35 34.62 16.33
N ILE A 5 -37.53 35.51 15.77
CA ILE A 5 -36.15 35.76 16.25
C ILE A 5 -36.14 36.07 17.76
N LYS A 6 -37.19 36.74 18.28
CA LYS A 6 -37.35 36.99 19.71
C LYS A 6 -37.46 35.71 20.52
N GLN A 7 -38.33 34.78 20.11
CA GLN A 7 -38.53 33.52 20.83
C GLN A 7 -37.25 32.67 20.83
N ILE A 8 -36.54 32.62 19.71
CA ILE A 8 -35.26 31.90 19.63
C ILE A 8 -34.20 32.54 20.53
N ALA A 9 -34.15 33.88 20.58
CA ALA A 9 -33.25 34.61 21.47
C ALA A 9 -33.57 34.33 22.95
N ASP A 10 -34.85 34.38 23.31
CA ASP A 10 -35.32 34.09 24.67
C ASP A 10 -35.03 32.61 25.06
N GLU A 11 -35.22 31.65 24.15
CA GLU A 11 -34.88 30.22 24.35
C GLU A 11 -33.37 29.97 24.52
N LEU A 12 -32.54 30.69 23.76
CA LEU A 12 -31.09 30.54 23.81
C LEU A 12 -30.44 31.39 24.91
N GLY A 13 -31.20 32.25 25.60
CA GLY A 13 -30.68 33.17 26.61
C GLY A 13 -29.74 34.24 26.04
N VAL A 14 -29.86 34.58 24.75
CA VAL A 14 -28.99 35.54 24.06
C VAL A 14 -29.79 36.75 23.57
N SER A 15 -29.10 37.82 23.16
CA SER A 15 -29.79 39.00 22.62
C SER A 15 -30.38 38.72 21.23
N LYS A 16 -31.48 39.41 20.89
CA LYS A 16 -32.06 39.37 19.53
C LYS A 16 -31.04 39.74 18.46
N GLN A 17 -30.15 40.69 18.77
CA GLN A 17 -29.08 41.12 17.86
C GLN A 17 -28.08 39.99 17.61
N ALA A 18 -27.73 39.21 18.64
CA ALA A 18 -26.84 38.05 18.49
C ALA A 18 -27.46 37.01 17.54
N VAL A 19 -28.75 36.71 17.70
CA VAL A 19 -29.46 35.79 16.79
C VAL A 19 -29.53 36.37 15.37
N THR A 20 -29.78 37.67 15.22
CA THR A 20 -29.81 38.35 13.92
C THR A 20 -28.45 38.28 13.22
N LYS A 21 -27.36 38.55 13.95
CA LYS A 21 -25.99 38.44 13.43
C LYS A 21 -25.64 36.99 13.06
N CYS A 22 -26.09 36.01 13.85
CA CYS A 22 -25.93 34.60 13.53
C CYS A 22 -26.66 34.22 12.23
N ILE A 23 -27.89 34.69 12.05
CA ILE A 23 -28.68 34.52 10.81
C ILE A 23 -27.94 35.11 9.60
N ASP A 24 -27.39 36.32 9.74
CA ASP A 24 -26.67 37.00 8.67
C ASP A 24 -25.36 36.25 8.34
N ASN A 25 -24.62 35.80 9.36
CA ASN A 25 -23.40 34.99 9.19
C ASN A 25 -23.65 33.64 8.52
N LEU A 26 -24.81 33.02 8.80
CA LEU A 26 -25.22 31.76 8.18
C LEU A 26 -25.87 31.95 6.80
N GLY A 27 -26.02 33.20 6.32
CA GLY A 27 -26.67 33.51 5.06
C GLY A 27 -28.15 33.16 5.00
N LEU A 28 -28.80 32.97 6.15
CA LEU A 28 -30.19 32.47 6.23
C LEU A 28 -31.24 33.55 5.97
N ARG A 29 -30.82 34.82 5.83
CA ARG A 29 -31.69 36.00 5.74
C ARG A 29 -32.75 35.89 4.64
N SER A 30 -32.38 35.37 3.48
CA SER A 30 -33.26 35.19 2.31
C SER A 30 -34.26 34.05 2.47
N THR A 31 -34.02 33.13 3.41
CA THR A 31 -34.84 31.93 3.63
C THR A 31 -35.92 32.14 4.69
N LEU A 32 -35.90 33.27 5.39
CA LEU A 32 -36.88 33.63 6.42
C LEU A 32 -38.16 34.14 5.77
N THR A 33 -39.31 33.72 6.32
CA THR A 33 -40.60 34.24 5.89
C THR A 33 -40.97 35.48 6.69
N LYS A 34 -41.52 36.49 6.05
CA LYS A 34 -41.98 37.71 6.74
C LYS A 34 -43.46 37.56 7.05
N ASN A 35 -43.82 37.62 8.32
CA ASN A 35 -45.20 37.68 8.76
C ASN A 35 -45.42 39.03 9.48
N ALA A 36 -46.22 39.90 8.85
CA ALA A 36 -46.38 41.29 9.24
C ALA A 36 -45.02 42.02 9.42
N ASN A 37 -44.70 42.43 10.65
CA ASN A 37 -43.45 43.14 10.99
C ASN A 37 -42.35 42.22 11.57
N CYS A 38 -42.56 40.89 11.57
CA CYS A 38 -41.65 39.93 12.17
C CYS A 38 -41.11 38.94 11.13
N PHE A 39 -39.83 38.59 11.26
CA PHE A 39 -39.27 37.44 10.55
C PHE A 39 -39.59 36.16 11.32
N MET A 40 -40.15 35.20 10.59
CA MET A 40 -40.41 33.84 11.05
C MET A 40 -39.29 32.92 10.57
N VAL A 41 -38.74 32.22 11.55
CA VAL A 41 -37.70 31.21 11.41
C VAL A 41 -38.40 29.86 11.40
N GLY A 42 -38.26 29.11 10.31
CA GLY A 42 -38.72 27.74 10.21
C GLY A 42 -37.80 26.75 10.93
N ASP A 43 -38.28 25.53 11.12
CA ASP A 43 -37.63 24.51 11.96
C ASP A 43 -36.19 24.20 11.53
N SER A 44 -35.91 24.15 10.21
CA SER A 44 -34.55 23.92 9.68
C SER A 44 -33.59 25.06 10.01
N GLN A 45 -34.05 26.31 9.91
CA GLN A 45 -33.23 27.49 10.22
C GLN A 45 -33.01 27.61 11.72
N GLU A 46 -34.04 27.31 12.52
CA GLU A 46 -33.92 27.26 13.97
C GLU A 46 -32.86 26.26 14.40
N LYS A 47 -32.85 25.05 13.80
CA LYS A 47 -31.83 24.03 14.08
C LYS A 47 -30.43 24.51 13.74
N ALA A 48 -30.23 25.14 12.59
CA ALA A 48 -28.94 25.69 12.17
C ALA A 48 -28.44 26.79 13.13
N ILE A 49 -29.33 27.70 13.53
CA ILE A 49 -29.02 28.77 14.49
C ILE A 49 -28.62 28.16 15.84
N LYS A 50 -29.40 27.22 16.37
CA LYS A 50 -29.11 26.55 17.65
C LYS A 50 -27.77 25.81 17.61
N GLN A 51 -27.47 25.11 16.52
CA GLN A 51 -26.18 24.45 16.32
C GLN A 51 -25.01 25.43 16.29
N ALA A 52 -25.15 26.57 15.59
CA ALA A 52 -24.11 27.60 15.54
C ALA A 52 -23.82 28.19 16.93
N PHE A 53 -24.86 28.43 17.74
CA PHE A 53 -24.68 28.89 19.12
C PHE A 53 -24.04 27.83 20.03
N ALA A 54 -24.41 26.56 19.88
CA ALA A 54 -23.78 25.46 20.61
C ALA A 54 -22.29 25.33 20.25
N ALA A 55 -21.94 25.38 18.96
CA ALA A 55 -20.56 25.32 18.50
C ALA A 55 -19.71 26.49 19.03
N HIS A 56 -20.26 27.70 19.06
CA HIS A 56 -19.61 28.87 19.65
C HIS A 56 -19.38 28.73 21.16
N GLN A 57 -20.30 28.11 21.90
CA GLN A 57 -20.11 27.84 23.32
C GLN A 57 -19.00 26.81 23.54
N THR A 58 -19.01 25.70 22.80
CA THR A 58 -17.97 24.67 22.90
C THR A 58 -16.58 25.23 22.58
N ALA A 59 -16.45 26.00 21.49
CA ALA A 59 -15.18 26.60 21.10
C ALA A 59 -14.63 27.56 22.17
N ASN A 60 -15.51 28.39 22.77
CA ASN A 60 -15.11 29.30 23.85
C ASN A 60 -14.77 28.54 25.15
N GLN A 61 -15.48 27.46 25.46
CA GLN A 61 -15.17 26.62 26.61
C GLN A 61 -13.80 25.94 26.47
N SER A 62 -13.47 25.38 25.29
CA SER A 62 -12.16 24.79 25.04
C SER A 62 -11.03 25.82 25.10
N ALA A 63 -11.24 27.04 24.58
CA ALA A 63 -10.28 28.13 24.67
C ALA A 63 -10.04 28.58 26.13
N ASN A 64 -11.10 28.66 26.93
CA ASN A 64 -11.02 29.05 28.35
C ASN A 64 -10.39 27.94 29.22
N GLN A 65 -10.63 26.67 28.89
CA GLN A 65 -9.96 25.55 29.55
C GLN A 65 -8.44 25.57 29.31
N ASN A 66 -8.00 25.80 28.07
CA ASN A 66 -6.56 25.95 27.78
C ASN A 66 -5.94 27.19 28.41
N ALA A 67 -6.70 28.29 28.57
CA ALA A 67 -6.22 29.51 29.22
C ALA A 67 -6.03 29.37 30.75
N ASN A 68 -6.75 28.43 31.39
CA ASN A 68 -6.67 28.17 32.83
C ASN A 68 -5.74 27.00 33.19
N GLN A 69 -5.11 26.34 32.22
CA GLN A 69 -4.10 25.33 32.51
C GLN A 69 -2.90 25.99 33.19
N THR A 70 -2.50 25.43 34.33
CA THR A 70 -1.30 25.91 35.01
C THR A 70 -0.06 25.59 34.17
N PRO A 71 1.01 26.42 34.22
CA PRO A 71 2.27 26.12 33.52
C PRO A 71 2.81 24.70 33.79
N THR A 72 2.52 24.17 34.98
CA THR A 72 2.87 22.82 35.43
C THR A 72 2.14 21.71 34.67
N GLU A 73 0.83 21.87 34.41
CA GLU A 73 0.02 20.88 33.67
C GLU A 73 0.41 20.86 32.20
N LEU A 74 0.66 22.03 31.61
CA LEU A 74 1.13 22.14 30.24
C LEU A 74 2.54 21.53 30.10
N ALA A 75 3.44 21.77 31.06
CA ALA A 75 4.76 21.17 31.09
C ALA A 75 4.70 19.63 31.22
N ALA A 76 3.76 19.10 32.01
CA ALA A 76 3.56 17.66 32.11
C ALA A 76 3.12 17.04 30.78
N VAL A 77 2.16 17.67 30.07
CA VAL A 77 1.72 17.22 28.75
C VAL A 77 2.87 17.28 27.73
N ILE A 78 3.64 18.36 27.72
CA ILE A 78 4.81 18.50 26.84
C ILE A 78 5.85 17.41 27.16
N GLY A 79 6.09 17.10 28.45
CA GLY A 79 6.99 16.03 28.86
C GLY A 79 6.54 14.65 28.37
N VAL A 80 5.25 14.33 28.49
CA VAL A 80 4.70 13.07 27.96
C VAL A 80 4.82 13.01 26.43
N LEU A 81 4.56 14.11 25.74
CA LEU A 81 4.72 14.16 24.28
C LEU A 81 6.18 13.99 23.87
N GLN A 82 7.11 14.65 24.56
CA GLN A 82 8.55 14.52 24.27
C GLN A 82 9.03 13.09 24.49
N THR A 83 8.70 12.47 25.63
CA THR A 83 9.04 11.07 25.91
C THR A 83 8.42 10.10 24.89
N THR A 84 7.20 10.39 24.43
CA THR A 84 6.55 9.60 23.37
C THR A 84 7.28 9.75 22.04
N ILE A 85 7.69 10.98 21.68
CA ILE A 85 8.48 11.25 20.47
C ILE A 85 9.81 10.50 20.53
N ASP A 86 10.54 10.61 21.64
CA ASP A 86 11.85 9.94 21.80
C ASP A 86 11.69 8.42 21.71
N THR A 87 10.63 7.87 22.32
CA THR A 87 10.31 6.44 22.23
C THR A 87 10.00 6.02 20.80
N LEU A 88 9.18 6.77 20.07
CA LEU A 88 8.83 6.48 18.67
C LEU A 88 10.05 6.58 17.75
N GLN A 89 10.93 7.56 17.97
CA GLN A 89 12.19 7.69 17.23
C GLN A 89 13.11 6.49 17.49
N GLY A 90 13.24 6.06 18.75
CA GLY A 90 14.02 4.86 19.09
C GLY A 90 13.45 3.59 18.45
N GLN A 91 12.13 3.43 18.44
CA GLN A 91 11.48 2.31 17.76
C GLN A 91 11.68 2.34 16.25
N LEU A 92 11.64 3.53 15.63
CA LEU A 92 11.86 3.69 14.19
C LEU A 92 13.30 3.29 13.82
N ALA A 93 14.29 3.79 14.55
CA ALA A 93 15.70 3.42 14.35
C ALA A 93 15.91 1.90 14.48
N ALA A 94 15.34 1.27 15.51
CA ALA A 94 15.44 -0.18 15.68
C ALA A 94 14.79 -0.97 14.54
N LYS A 95 13.66 -0.49 14.00
CA LYS A 95 13.02 -1.10 12.82
C LYS A 95 13.86 -0.91 11.57
N ASP A 96 14.45 0.27 11.37
CA ASP A 96 15.33 0.53 10.23
C ASP A 96 16.57 -0.36 10.26
N ASP A 97 17.17 -0.56 11.44
CA ASP A 97 18.29 -1.48 11.65
C ASP A 97 17.89 -2.93 11.32
N GLN A 98 16.71 -3.36 11.77
CA GLN A 98 16.17 -4.69 11.45
C GLN A 98 15.96 -4.87 9.94
N ILE A 99 15.38 -3.87 9.26
CA ILE A 99 15.18 -3.90 7.81
C ILE A 99 16.52 -4.01 7.09
N ARG A 100 17.53 -3.24 7.50
CA ARG A 100 18.88 -3.32 6.90
C ARG A 100 19.50 -4.71 7.11
N GLY A 101 19.34 -5.30 8.29
CA GLY A 101 19.78 -6.66 8.56
C GLY A 101 19.09 -7.71 7.68
N GLN A 102 17.77 -7.61 7.52
CA GLN A 102 17.00 -8.50 6.65
C GLN A 102 17.40 -8.34 5.18
N GLN A 103 17.60 -7.12 4.71
CA GLN A 103 18.04 -6.84 3.35
C GLN A 103 19.41 -7.45 3.06
N ALA A 104 20.37 -7.30 3.98
CA ALA A 104 21.69 -7.93 3.86
C ALA A 104 21.60 -9.47 3.82
N GLN A 105 20.70 -10.06 4.62
CA GLN A 105 20.47 -11.51 4.60
C GLN A 105 19.85 -11.96 3.27
N ILE A 106 18.89 -11.21 2.73
CA ILE A 106 18.30 -11.48 1.41
C ILE A 106 19.39 -11.46 0.33
N GLU A 107 20.25 -10.44 0.32
CA GLU A 107 21.34 -10.32 -0.65
C GLU A 107 22.32 -11.51 -0.57
N GLN A 108 22.67 -11.96 0.64
CA GLN A 108 23.50 -13.15 0.83
C GLN A 108 22.82 -14.43 0.31
N LEU A 109 21.54 -14.62 0.61
CA LEU A 109 20.78 -15.77 0.14
C LEU A 109 20.61 -15.75 -1.39
N THR A 110 20.35 -14.58 -1.98
CA THR A 110 20.28 -14.41 -3.43
C THR A 110 21.61 -14.73 -4.10
N ALA A 111 22.73 -14.28 -3.55
CA ALA A 111 24.06 -14.61 -4.06
C ALA A 111 24.34 -16.13 -4.01
N ALA A 112 23.99 -16.78 -2.88
CA ALA A 112 24.14 -18.23 -2.73
C ALA A 112 23.25 -19.02 -3.72
N LEU A 113 22.00 -18.59 -3.92
CA LEU A 113 21.09 -19.19 -4.90
C LEU A 113 21.60 -19.01 -6.33
N GLN A 114 22.16 -17.85 -6.67
CA GLN A 114 22.75 -17.61 -7.98
C GLN A 114 23.94 -18.54 -8.22
N GLN A 115 24.82 -18.69 -7.23
CA GLN A 115 25.95 -19.61 -7.32
C GLN A 115 25.49 -21.07 -7.50
N GLN A 116 24.45 -21.49 -6.77
CA GLN A 116 23.89 -22.83 -6.90
C GLN A 116 23.25 -23.06 -8.28
N THR A 117 22.53 -22.07 -8.80
CA THR A 117 21.94 -22.12 -10.13
C THR A 117 23.02 -22.29 -11.21
N SER A 118 24.09 -21.50 -11.17
CA SER A 118 25.20 -21.65 -12.12
C SER A 118 25.92 -22.99 -12.01
N ALA A 119 26.05 -23.55 -10.81
CA ALA A 119 26.59 -24.90 -10.63
C ALA A 119 25.68 -25.96 -11.24
N LEU A 120 24.37 -25.86 -11.04
CA LEU A 120 23.38 -26.77 -11.65
C LEU A 120 23.38 -26.67 -13.18
N GLU A 121 23.42 -25.46 -13.74
CA GLU A 121 23.57 -25.24 -15.18
C GLU A 121 24.86 -25.88 -15.72
N SER A 122 25.98 -25.72 -15.02
CA SER A 122 27.23 -26.36 -15.41
C SER A 122 27.16 -27.89 -15.35
N THR A 123 26.52 -28.46 -14.34
CA THR A 123 26.41 -29.93 -14.21
C THR A 123 25.46 -30.51 -15.26
N THR A 124 24.37 -29.83 -15.58
CA THR A 124 23.44 -30.23 -16.65
C THR A 124 24.08 -30.11 -18.03
N ALA A 125 24.85 -29.05 -18.30
CA ALA A 125 25.64 -28.93 -19.52
C ALA A 125 26.69 -30.06 -19.65
N ALA A 126 27.37 -30.41 -18.55
CA ALA A 126 28.33 -31.52 -18.56
C ALA A 126 27.65 -32.88 -18.79
N LEU A 127 26.49 -33.11 -18.18
CA LEU A 127 25.72 -34.36 -18.35
C LEU A 127 25.23 -34.53 -19.79
N THR A 128 24.68 -33.46 -20.38
CA THR A 128 24.22 -33.48 -21.78
C THR A 128 25.38 -33.71 -22.75
N ALA A 129 26.54 -33.08 -22.52
CA ALA A 129 27.75 -33.33 -23.29
C ALA A 129 28.23 -34.80 -23.17
N ALA A 130 28.24 -35.36 -21.97
CA ALA A 130 28.60 -36.76 -21.75
C ALA A 130 27.62 -37.72 -22.46
N GLN A 131 26.31 -37.45 -22.39
CA GLN A 131 25.29 -38.25 -23.10
C GLN A 131 25.46 -38.19 -24.62
N ALA A 132 25.78 -37.02 -25.17
CA ALA A 132 26.05 -36.86 -26.60
C ALA A 132 27.26 -37.67 -27.04
N LEU A 133 28.36 -37.63 -26.28
CA LEU A 133 29.55 -38.46 -26.54
C LEU A 133 29.21 -39.96 -26.49
N HIS A 134 28.51 -40.41 -25.45
CA HIS A 134 28.09 -41.81 -25.34
C HIS A 134 27.18 -42.26 -26.50
N ALA A 135 26.31 -41.40 -27.02
CA ALA A 135 25.46 -41.72 -28.17
C ALA A 135 26.30 -41.87 -29.46
N VAL A 136 27.32 -41.03 -29.64
CA VAL A 136 28.27 -41.14 -30.75
C VAL A 136 29.06 -42.44 -30.64
N ASP A 137 29.64 -42.74 -29.48
CA ASP A 137 30.41 -43.97 -29.23
C ASP A 137 29.56 -45.23 -29.46
N LYS A 138 28.30 -45.22 -29.02
CA LYS A 138 27.38 -46.34 -29.29
C LYS A 138 27.13 -46.51 -30.79
N LYS A 139 26.91 -45.42 -31.53
CA LYS A 139 26.70 -45.47 -32.98
C LYS A 139 27.93 -45.98 -33.72
N THR A 140 29.13 -45.56 -33.32
CA THR A 140 30.38 -46.03 -33.94
C THR A 140 30.61 -47.51 -33.67
N LEU A 141 30.35 -48.00 -32.45
CA LEU A 141 30.43 -49.42 -32.12
C LEU A 141 29.46 -50.27 -32.96
N LEU A 142 28.19 -49.86 -33.06
CA LEU A 142 27.20 -50.56 -33.88
C LEU A 142 27.61 -50.62 -35.37
N ALA A 143 28.16 -49.53 -35.91
CA ALA A 143 28.65 -49.50 -37.29
C ALA A 143 29.87 -50.40 -37.52
N ILE A 144 30.72 -50.59 -36.50
CA ILE A 144 31.85 -51.53 -36.55
C ILE A 144 31.33 -52.97 -36.52
N GLU A 145 30.38 -53.29 -35.62
CA GLU A 145 29.74 -54.60 -35.55
C GLU A 145 29.03 -54.95 -36.86
N GLU A 146 28.28 -54.01 -37.45
CA GLU A 146 27.60 -54.20 -38.73
C GLU A 146 28.57 -54.51 -39.88
N LYS A 147 29.71 -53.79 -39.94
CA LYS A 147 30.77 -54.08 -40.92
C LYS A 147 31.45 -55.43 -40.70
N GLN A 148 31.58 -55.90 -39.46
CA GLN A 148 32.15 -57.22 -39.17
C GLN A 148 31.17 -58.36 -39.49
N ASN A 149 29.87 -58.12 -39.34
CA ASN A 149 28.81 -59.09 -39.62
C ASN A 149 28.38 -59.11 -41.10
N GLU A 150 28.99 -58.27 -41.94
CA GLU A 150 28.68 -58.20 -43.37
C GLU A 150 29.16 -59.51 -44.06
N PRO A 151 28.27 -60.25 -44.76
CA PRO A 151 28.62 -61.53 -45.35
C PRO A 151 29.73 -61.33 -46.39
N LYS A 152 30.80 -62.14 -46.32
CA LYS A 152 31.96 -62.08 -47.23
C LYS A 152 31.55 -62.31 -48.69
N ARG A 153 31.12 -61.24 -49.35
CA ARG A 153 30.72 -61.24 -50.76
C ARG A 153 31.95 -61.47 -51.63
N HIS A 154 31.85 -62.45 -52.52
CA HIS A 154 32.90 -62.72 -53.49
C HIS A 154 32.88 -61.65 -54.58
N TRP A 155 34.05 -61.26 -55.07
CA TRP A 155 34.26 -60.13 -55.97
C TRP A 155 33.37 -60.16 -57.24
N TRP A 156 32.98 -61.34 -57.72
CA TRP A 156 32.12 -61.54 -58.89
C TRP A 156 30.62 -61.26 -58.62
N GLN A 157 30.15 -61.29 -57.37
CA GLN A 157 28.79 -60.91 -57.00
C GLN A 157 28.60 -59.39 -56.93
N ARG A 158 29.68 -58.66 -56.61
CA ARG A 158 29.69 -57.19 -56.54
C ARG A 158 29.59 -56.59 -57.95
N ARG A 159 30.36 -57.16 -58.89
CA ARG A 159 30.40 -56.78 -60.31
C ARG A 159 29.10 -57.04 -61.10
N ARG A 160 28.22 -57.91 -60.60
CA ARG A 160 26.95 -58.27 -61.24
C ARG A 160 25.79 -57.32 -60.86
N LYS A 161 25.92 -56.61 -59.74
CA LYS A 161 24.90 -55.66 -59.24
C LYS A 161 24.99 -54.30 -59.94
N GLU A 162 26.20 -53.88 -60.32
CA GLU A 162 26.46 -52.64 -61.08
C GLU A 162 25.89 -52.68 -62.51
N GLN A 163 25.58 -53.86 -63.07
CA GLN A 163 24.96 -54.00 -64.41
C GLN A 163 23.42 -54.02 -64.40
N THR A 164 22.80 -53.98 -63.22
CA THR A 164 21.33 -54.02 -63.08
C THR A 164 20.73 -52.70 -62.58
N GLU A 165 21.57 -51.69 -62.36
CA GLU A 165 21.19 -50.32 -61.96
C GLU A 165 21.36 -49.28 -63.10
N GLU A 166 21.70 -49.72 -64.33
CA GLU A 166 21.59 -48.94 -65.59
C GLU A 166 20.31 -49.31 -66.36
#